data_AF-A0A820US72-F1
#
_entry.id   AF-A0A820US72-F1
#
_cell.length_a   1.000
_cell.length_b   1.000
_cell.length_c   1.000
_cell.angle_alpha   90.00
_cell.angle_beta   90.00
_cell.angle_gamma   90.00
#
_symmetry.space_group_name_H-M   'P 1'
#
loop_
_entity.id
_entity.type
_entity.pdbx_description
1 polymer ?
#
loop_
_entity_poly.entity_id
_entity_poly.type
_entity_poly.pdbx_seq_one_letter_code
_entity_poly.pdbx_strand_id
1 'polypeptide(L)'
;MAIMVASVYGSCLQVKILSAHSVFHKTQDVVVEMQYNNTSNDTISIYKWCLPNNELNDPLFKVTCNNVPVNYVGPLIKRRKTTIEDMIPLEPGKTKIIQARLSSAYDMTKTGIYSIQYDMPAERVIFKHARTFESTLVRAISKRQSDLQSNNIELTIEGRPNRQREQSENMNVVRRAATLSYVSCSIAQKFQIMPAVSWALKYADNSFNYLNKTKPSGTNRYKTWF
;
A
#
# COMPACT_ATOMS: atom_id res chain seq x y z
N MET A 1 -8.67 28.82 -21.30
CA MET A 1 -8.16 27.82 -22.27
C MET A 1 -8.63 26.46 -21.79
N ALA A 2 -9.64 25.88 -22.43
CA ALA A 2 -10.17 24.58 -22.03
C ALA A 2 -9.24 23.48 -22.53
N ILE A 3 -8.60 22.75 -21.61
CA ILE A 3 -7.80 21.58 -21.95
C ILE A 3 -8.77 20.41 -22.12
N MET A 4 -9.14 20.11 -23.36
CA MET A 4 -9.75 18.83 -23.70
C MET A 4 -8.70 17.74 -23.50
N VAL A 5 -8.85 16.94 -22.45
CA VAL A 5 -8.14 15.67 -22.33
C VAL A 5 -9.00 14.64 -23.06
N ALA A 6 -8.51 14.15 -24.20
CA ALA A 6 -9.11 13.03 -24.90
C ALA A 6 -8.96 11.76 -24.03
N SER A 7 -10.02 11.41 -23.31
CA SER A 7 -10.12 10.13 -22.61
C SER A 7 -10.53 9.09 -23.65
N VAL A 8 -9.66 8.12 -23.95
CA VAL A 8 -10.02 6.99 -24.80
C VAL A 8 -11.12 6.19 -24.11
N TYR A 9 -12.34 6.27 -24.66
CA TYR A 9 -13.48 5.44 -24.26
C TYR A 9 -13.20 3.99 -24.71
N GLY A 10 -12.81 3.13 -23.78
CA GLY A 10 -12.54 1.72 -24.08
C GLY A 10 -12.86 0.72 -22.98
N SER A 11 -12.95 1.16 -21.71
CA SER A 11 -13.24 0.29 -20.57
C SER A 11 -14.47 0.77 -19.80
N CYS A 12 -15.38 -0.15 -19.50
CA CYS A 12 -16.57 0.10 -18.65
C CYS A 12 -16.21 0.62 -17.25
N LEU A 13 -14.99 0.33 -16.81
CA LEU A 13 -14.38 0.84 -15.59
C LEU A 13 -13.24 1.77 -15.97
N GLN A 14 -13.28 3.02 -15.49
CA GLN A 14 -12.19 3.99 -15.63
C GLN A 14 -11.45 4.11 -14.31
N VAL A 15 -10.12 4.20 -14.35
CA VAL A 15 -9.28 4.39 -13.18
C VAL A 15 -8.51 5.70 -13.30
N LYS A 16 -8.49 6.50 -12.23
CA LYS A 16 -7.65 7.71 -12.15
C LYS A 16 -6.81 7.69 -10.89
N ILE A 17 -5.61 8.26 -11.00
CA ILE A 17 -4.72 8.52 -9.87
C ILE A 17 -4.61 10.02 -9.68
N LEU A 18 -4.72 10.43 -8.43
CA LEU A 18 -4.48 11.79 -7.97
C LEU A 18 -3.47 11.75 -6.83
N SER A 19 -2.71 12.83 -6.67
CA SER A 19 -1.92 13.05 -5.47
C SER A 19 -2.19 14.45 -4.94
N ALA A 20 -2.33 14.56 -3.61
CA ALA A 20 -2.52 15.85 -2.94
C ALA A 20 -1.24 16.71 -2.99
N HIS A 21 -0.08 16.09 -3.19
CA HIS A 21 1.22 16.75 -3.24
C HIS A 21 2.00 16.30 -4.47
N SER A 22 2.77 17.19 -5.07
CA SER A 22 3.72 16.86 -6.14
C SER A 22 5.13 16.60 -5.62
N VAL A 23 5.40 16.94 -4.36
CA VAL A 23 6.71 16.80 -3.69
C VAL A 23 6.51 16.11 -2.34
N PHE A 24 7.32 15.08 -2.07
CA PHE A 24 7.30 14.34 -0.82
C PHE A 24 8.69 14.31 -0.19
N HIS A 25 8.80 14.88 1.01
CA HIS A 25 10.01 14.82 1.81
C HIS A 25 10.22 13.43 2.43
N LYS A 26 11.43 13.17 2.92
CA LYS A 26 11.84 11.87 3.49
C LYS A 26 10.94 11.38 4.63
N THR A 27 10.31 12.29 5.38
CA THR A 27 9.49 11.98 6.57
C THR A 27 8.01 11.74 6.27
N GLN A 28 7.54 12.05 5.06
CA GLN A 28 6.12 11.98 4.68
C GLN A 28 5.79 10.66 4.00
N ASP A 29 4.65 10.03 4.30
CA ASP A 29 4.22 8.89 3.48
C ASP A 29 3.87 9.32 2.04
N VAL A 30 4.25 8.51 1.06
CA VAL A 30 3.86 8.73 -0.33
C VAL A 30 2.52 8.04 -0.53
N VAL A 31 1.45 8.83 -0.55
CA VAL A 31 0.07 8.36 -0.67
C VAL A 31 -0.54 8.94 -1.94
N VAL A 32 -1.26 8.09 -2.67
CA VAL A 32 -2.03 8.51 -3.86
C VAL A 32 -3.50 8.13 -3.67
N GLU A 33 -4.38 8.96 -4.20
CA GLU A 33 -5.81 8.68 -4.28
C GLU A 33 -6.11 7.97 -5.60
N MET A 34 -6.84 6.87 -5.50
CA MET A 34 -7.36 6.08 -6.59
C MET A 34 -8.85 6.36 -6.74
N GLN A 35 -9.30 6.65 -7.95
CA GLN A 35 -10.72 6.77 -8.29
C GLN A 35 -11.09 5.71 -9.32
N TYR A 36 -11.99 4.80 -8.96
CA TYR A 36 -12.54 3.77 -9.82
C TYR A 36 -13.97 4.16 -10.20
N ASN A 37 -14.20 4.53 -11.45
CA ASN A 37 -15.48 5.03 -11.94
C ASN A 37 -16.13 4.01 -12.89
N ASN A 38 -17.32 3.53 -12.56
CA ASN A 38 -18.13 2.71 -13.45
C ASN A 38 -18.87 3.62 -14.44
N THR A 39 -18.41 3.64 -15.69
CA THR A 39 -19.02 4.44 -16.76
C THR A 39 -20.01 3.64 -17.61
N SER A 40 -20.34 2.41 -17.21
CA SER A 40 -21.31 1.56 -17.90
C SER A 40 -22.70 1.66 -17.28
N ASN A 41 -23.67 1.04 -17.95
CA ASN A 41 -25.05 0.94 -17.48
C ASN A 41 -25.30 -0.30 -16.61
N ASP A 42 -24.28 -1.14 -16.39
CA ASP A 42 -24.36 -2.37 -15.60
C ASP A 42 -23.54 -2.26 -14.32
N THR A 43 -23.87 -3.05 -13.30
CA THR A 43 -23.05 -3.15 -12.10
C THR A 43 -21.75 -3.92 -12.41
N ILE A 44 -20.61 -3.34 -12.04
CA ILE A 44 -19.29 -3.98 -12.20
C ILE A 44 -18.83 -4.52 -10.84
N SER A 45 -18.45 -5.79 -10.79
CA SER A 45 -17.86 -6.39 -9.59
C SER A 45 -16.34 -6.34 -9.67
N ILE A 46 -15.70 -5.64 -8.73
CA ILE A 46 -14.24 -5.46 -8.65
C ILE A 46 -13.69 -6.35 -7.53
N TYR A 47 -12.58 -7.03 -7.77
CA TYR A 47 -11.92 -7.79 -6.71
C TYR A 47 -11.33 -6.89 -5.63
N LYS A 48 -11.60 -7.23 -4.36
CA LYS A 48 -11.14 -6.48 -3.19
C LYS A 48 -9.63 -6.25 -3.16
N TRP A 49 -8.82 -7.22 -3.62
CA TRP A 49 -7.36 -7.12 -3.63
C TRP A 49 -6.80 -6.23 -4.76
N CYS A 50 -7.58 -5.94 -5.79
CA CYS A 50 -7.20 -4.97 -6.82
C CYS A 50 -7.53 -3.53 -6.42
N LEU A 51 -8.16 -3.36 -5.25
CA LEU A 51 -8.45 -2.09 -4.62
C LEU A 51 -7.45 -1.90 -3.45
N PRO A 52 -6.53 -0.92 -3.53
CA PRO A 52 -5.48 -0.75 -2.53
C PRO A 52 -6.02 -0.11 -1.24
N ASN A 53 -6.75 -0.88 -0.42
CA ASN A 53 -7.32 -0.40 0.84
C ASN A 53 -6.22 -0.21 1.91
N ASN A 54 -5.68 1.01 2.01
CA ASN A 54 -4.61 1.44 2.93
C ASN A 54 -3.25 0.75 2.75
N GLU A 55 -3.23 -0.57 2.61
CA GLU A 55 -2.02 -1.38 2.48
C GLU A 55 -2.01 -2.14 1.15
N LEU A 56 -0.85 -2.14 0.50
CA LEU A 56 -0.64 -2.77 -0.79
C LEU A 56 -0.09 -4.17 -0.63
N ASN A 57 -0.92 -5.15 -0.97
CA ASN A 57 -0.59 -6.58 -0.88
C ASN A 57 -0.40 -7.27 -2.25
N ASP A 58 -0.37 -6.47 -3.31
CA ASP A 58 -0.05 -6.87 -4.67
C ASP A 58 0.63 -5.70 -5.41
N PRO A 59 1.46 -5.99 -6.43
CA PRO A 59 2.07 -4.97 -7.29
C PRO A 59 1.04 -4.43 -8.28
N LEU A 60 0.18 -3.51 -7.82
CA LEU A 60 -0.90 -2.92 -8.63
C LEU A 60 -0.47 -1.76 -9.52
N PHE A 61 0.77 -1.28 -9.37
CA PHE A 61 1.28 -0.09 -10.02
C PHE A 61 2.55 -0.38 -10.79
N LYS A 62 2.66 0.24 -11.96
CA LYS A 62 3.94 0.44 -12.64
C LYS A 62 4.57 1.70 -12.07
N VAL A 63 5.73 1.54 -11.44
CA VAL A 63 6.47 2.64 -10.81
C VAL A 63 7.86 2.70 -11.40
N THR A 64 8.30 3.90 -11.78
CA THR A 64 9.67 4.17 -12.21
C THR A 64 10.24 5.35 -11.42
N CYS A 65 11.55 5.40 -11.25
CA CYS A 65 12.29 6.53 -10.69
C CYS A 65 13.35 6.93 -11.72
N ASN A 66 13.27 8.15 -12.23
CA ASN A 66 14.11 8.62 -13.34
C ASN A 66 14.14 7.61 -14.51
N ASN A 67 12.96 7.11 -14.91
CA ASN A 67 12.75 6.08 -15.95
C ASN A 67 13.28 4.67 -15.64
N VAL A 68 13.84 4.43 -14.45
CA VAL A 68 14.26 3.10 -14.02
C VAL A 68 13.12 2.42 -13.23
N PRO A 69 12.70 1.19 -13.57
CA PRO A 69 11.68 0.48 -12.81
C PRO A 69 12.00 0.39 -11.32
N VAL A 70 10.99 0.63 -10.49
CA VAL A 70 11.06 0.52 -9.03
C VAL A 70 10.46 -0.81 -8.60
N ASN A 71 11.20 -1.54 -7.77
CA ASN A 71 10.76 -2.84 -7.29
C ASN A 71 9.58 -2.71 -6.31
N TYR A 72 8.61 -3.61 -6.46
CA TYR A 72 7.65 -3.92 -5.41
C TYR A 72 8.35 -4.74 -4.33
N VAL A 73 8.24 -4.30 -3.08
CA VAL A 73 8.84 -4.93 -1.89
C VAL A 73 7.80 -5.25 -0.80
N GLY A 74 6.52 -5.05 -1.11
CA GLY A 74 5.42 -5.46 -0.25
C GLY A 74 5.17 -6.98 -0.27
N PRO A 75 4.21 -7.45 0.52
CA PRO A 75 3.88 -8.88 0.59
C PRO A 75 3.21 -9.36 -0.70
N LEU A 76 3.48 -10.60 -1.08
CA LEU A 76 2.74 -11.31 -2.13
C LEU A 76 1.87 -12.37 -1.48
N ILE A 77 0.54 -12.23 -1.62
CA ILE A 77 -0.41 -13.09 -0.93
C ILE A 77 -0.93 -14.18 -1.87
N LYS A 78 -0.63 -15.44 -1.52
CA LYS A 78 -1.32 -16.60 -2.10
C LYS A 78 -2.74 -16.67 -1.54
N ARG A 79 -3.74 -16.72 -2.42
CA ARG A 79 -5.16 -16.70 -2.05
C ARG A 79 -5.85 -18.02 -2.42
N ARG A 80 -6.95 -18.32 -1.73
CA ARG A 80 -7.88 -19.37 -2.14
C ARG A 80 -8.52 -19.00 -3.48
N LYS A 81 -9.17 -19.97 -4.13
CA LYS A 81 -10.02 -19.68 -5.28
C LYS A 81 -11.03 -18.59 -4.92
N THR A 82 -11.17 -17.62 -5.80
CA THR A 82 -12.02 -16.47 -5.59
C THR A 82 -13.50 -16.83 -5.52
N THR A 83 -14.22 -16.19 -4.59
CA THR A 83 -15.69 -16.28 -4.44
C THR A 83 -16.33 -14.89 -4.58
N ILE A 84 -17.66 -14.84 -4.63
CA ILE A 84 -18.43 -13.58 -4.74
C ILE A 84 -18.15 -12.66 -3.54
N GLU A 85 -17.90 -13.22 -2.36
CA GLU A 85 -17.56 -12.47 -1.14
C GLU A 85 -16.25 -11.66 -1.26
N ASP A 86 -15.38 -12.02 -2.20
CA ASP A 86 -14.12 -11.32 -2.45
C ASP A 86 -14.28 -10.13 -3.41
N MET A 87 -15.51 -9.83 -3.81
CA MET A 87 -15.84 -8.77 -4.77
C MET A 87 -16.53 -7.59 -4.08
N ILE A 88 -16.38 -6.42 -4.68
CA ILE A 88 -17.11 -5.21 -4.33
C ILE A 88 -17.93 -4.79 -5.56
N PRO A 89 -19.27 -4.73 -5.46
CA PRO A 89 -20.10 -4.21 -6.53
C PRO A 89 -19.92 -2.69 -6.62
N LEU A 90 -19.81 -2.20 -7.85
CA LEU A 90 -19.79 -0.79 -8.20
C LEU A 90 -20.94 -0.54 -9.18
N GLU A 91 -22.00 0.10 -8.69
CA GLU A 91 -23.21 0.38 -9.47
C GLU A 91 -22.91 1.31 -10.68
N PRO A 92 -23.79 1.33 -11.70
CA PRO A 92 -23.70 2.27 -12.83
C PRO A 92 -23.50 3.72 -12.40
N GLY A 93 -22.54 4.41 -13.00
CA GLY A 93 -22.24 5.81 -12.73
C GLY A 93 -21.61 6.10 -11.37
N LYS A 94 -21.36 5.08 -10.52
CA LYS A 94 -20.72 5.28 -9.22
C LYS A 94 -19.21 5.29 -9.32
N THR A 95 -18.61 6.09 -8.45
CA THR A 95 -17.15 6.15 -8.26
C THR A 95 -16.78 5.67 -6.86
N LYS A 96 -15.80 4.78 -6.78
CA LYS A 96 -15.15 4.36 -5.53
C LYS A 96 -13.81 5.06 -5.39
N ILE A 97 -13.61 5.76 -4.27
CA ILE A 97 -12.39 6.49 -3.95
C ILE A 97 -11.65 5.76 -2.82
N ILE A 98 -10.35 5.53 -3.00
CA ILE A 98 -9.50 4.77 -2.06
C ILE A 98 -8.10 5.37 -2.04
N GLN A 99 -7.42 5.39 -0.89
CA GLN A 99 -6.04 5.83 -0.77
C GLN A 99 -5.06 4.64 -0.75
N ALA A 100 -4.01 4.73 -1.57
CA ALA A 100 -2.93 3.76 -1.63
C ALA A 100 -1.64 4.36 -1.07
N ARG A 101 -1.07 3.76 -0.01
CA ARG A 101 0.25 4.12 0.50
C ARG A 101 1.33 3.38 -0.28
N LEU A 102 2.07 4.08 -1.13
CA LEU A 102 3.12 3.52 -1.98
C LEU A 102 4.44 3.33 -1.23
N SER A 103 4.76 4.24 -0.29
CA SER A 103 6.00 4.22 0.50
C SER A 103 6.17 2.96 1.36
N SER A 104 5.10 2.19 1.58
CA SER A 104 5.12 0.93 2.33
C SER A 104 5.22 -0.32 1.47
N ALA A 105 5.29 -0.22 0.14
CA ALA A 105 5.26 -1.39 -0.74
C ALA A 105 6.13 -1.28 -2.00
N TYR A 106 6.66 -0.09 -2.31
CA TYR A 106 7.62 0.12 -3.40
C TYR A 106 8.95 0.64 -2.85
N ASP A 107 10.06 0.24 -3.47
CA ASP A 107 11.40 0.71 -3.10
C ASP A 107 11.62 2.18 -3.48
N MET A 108 11.24 3.08 -2.58
CA MET A 108 11.42 4.53 -2.73
C MET A 108 12.69 5.04 -2.02
N THR A 109 13.74 4.23 -1.95
CA THR A 109 15.01 4.60 -1.28
C THR A 109 15.80 5.69 -1.99
N LYS A 110 15.57 5.88 -3.29
CA LYS A 110 16.28 6.86 -4.11
C LYS A 110 15.52 8.17 -4.19
N THR A 111 16.23 9.29 -4.11
CA THR A 111 15.66 10.60 -4.47
C THR A 111 15.51 10.69 -5.98
N GLY A 112 14.39 11.19 -6.47
CA GLY A 112 14.18 11.39 -7.90
C GLY A 112 12.75 11.75 -8.28
N ILE A 113 12.51 11.78 -9.60
CA ILE A 113 11.18 11.95 -10.18
C ILE A 113 10.60 10.56 -10.40
N TYR A 114 9.48 10.29 -9.72
CA TYR A 114 8.78 9.03 -9.81
C TYR A 114 7.58 9.16 -10.73
N SER A 115 7.51 8.30 -11.75
CA SER A 115 6.31 8.12 -12.56
C SER A 115 5.53 6.92 -12.01
N ILE A 116 4.24 7.13 -11.74
CA ILE A 116 3.34 6.17 -11.11
C ILE A 116 2.08 6.05 -11.94
N GLN A 117 1.77 4.82 -12.34
CA GLN A 117 0.56 4.46 -13.06
C GLN A 117 -0.02 3.17 -12.49
N TYR A 118 -1.33 3.12 -12.30
CA TYR A 118 -2.03 1.86 -12.03
C TYR A 118 -2.12 1.11 -13.35
N ASP A 119 -1.66 -0.13 -13.36
CA ASP A 119 -1.54 -0.93 -14.58
C ASP A 119 -1.77 -2.40 -14.24
N MET A 120 -2.99 -2.87 -14.50
CA MET A 120 -3.40 -4.23 -14.16
C MET A 120 -4.22 -4.84 -15.28
N PRO A 121 -4.00 -6.12 -15.63
CA PRO A 121 -4.86 -6.81 -16.59
C PRO A 121 -6.32 -6.73 -16.15
N ALA A 122 -7.22 -6.28 -17.03
CA ALA A 122 -8.62 -6.04 -16.68
C ALA A 122 -9.32 -7.31 -16.14
N GLU A 123 -8.92 -8.49 -16.62
CA GLU A 123 -9.39 -9.80 -16.13
C GLU A 123 -8.98 -10.13 -14.68
N ARG A 124 -7.89 -9.53 -14.19
CA ARG A 124 -7.47 -9.66 -12.79
C ARG A 124 -8.22 -8.71 -11.86
N VAL A 125 -8.84 -7.66 -12.41
CA VAL A 125 -9.52 -6.60 -11.65
C VAL A 125 -11.03 -6.82 -11.60
N ILE A 126 -11.64 -7.12 -12.76
CA ILE A 126 -13.09 -7.20 -12.93
C ILE A 126 -13.53 -8.66 -12.99
N PHE A 127 -14.51 -9.02 -12.17
CA PHE A 127 -15.19 -10.30 -12.31
C PHE A 127 -16.12 -10.28 -13.51
N LYS A 128 -15.92 -11.22 -14.43
CA LYS A 128 -16.84 -11.50 -15.53
C LYS A 128 -17.84 -12.53 -15.04
N HIS A 129 -19.11 -12.14 -14.88
CA HIS A 129 -20.16 -13.11 -14.58
C HIS A 129 -20.25 -14.11 -15.75
N ALA A 130 -19.79 -15.34 -15.53
CA ALA A 130 -20.14 -16.43 -16.42
C ALA A 130 -21.60 -16.79 -16.12
N ARG A 131 -22.51 -16.57 -17.09
CA ARG A 131 -23.96 -16.82 -17.02
C ARG A 131 -24.65 -15.73 -16.19
N THR A 132 -25.38 -14.77 -16.78
CA THR A 132 -26.54 -14.90 -17.67
C THR A 132 -26.63 -13.63 -18.53
N PHE A 133 -27.08 -13.78 -19.78
CA PHE A 133 -27.10 -12.77 -20.85
C PHE A 133 -25.74 -12.42 -21.45
N GLU A 134 -25.64 -12.62 -22.76
CA GLU A 134 -24.66 -12.02 -23.64
C GLU A 134 -24.69 -10.49 -23.52
N SER A 135 -24.11 -9.91 -22.47
CA SER A 135 -23.72 -8.51 -22.57
C SER A 135 -22.52 -8.47 -23.52
N THR A 136 -22.72 -7.82 -24.66
CA THR A 136 -21.69 -7.49 -25.64
C THR A 136 -20.44 -6.86 -24.99
N LEU A 137 -20.56 -6.31 -23.79
CA LEU A 137 -19.51 -5.74 -22.94
C LEU A 137 -18.47 -6.77 -22.47
N VAL A 138 -18.86 -7.95 -21.97
CA VAL A 138 -17.89 -8.97 -21.52
C VAL A 138 -17.11 -9.52 -22.71
N ARG A 139 -17.75 -9.64 -23.88
CA ARG A 139 -17.11 -10.08 -25.13
C ARG A 139 -16.20 -9.00 -25.71
N ALA A 140 -16.53 -7.72 -25.56
CA ALA A 140 -15.69 -6.58 -25.96
C ALA A 140 -14.43 -6.44 -25.08
N ILE A 141 -14.57 -6.58 -23.76
CA ILE A 141 -13.44 -6.60 -22.79
C ILE A 141 -12.57 -7.86 -22.97
N SER A 142 -13.11 -8.96 -23.51
CA SER A 142 -12.35 -10.20 -23.74
C SER A 142 -11.65 -10.26 -25.10
N LYS A 143 -12.12 -9.52 -26.11
CA LYS A 143 -11.51 -9.50 -27.46
C LYS A 143 -10.41 -8.44 -27.62
N ARG A 144 -10.32 -7.48 -26.70
CA ARG A 144 -9.20 -6.54 -26.61
C ARG A 144 -8.59 -6.70 -25.24
N GLN A 145 -7.46 -7.39 -25.20
CA GLN A 145 -6.59 -7.57 -24.05
C GLN A 145 -6.02 -6.18 -23.67
N SER A 146 -6.84 -5.31 -23.12
CA SER A 146 -6.43 -3.99 -22.66
C SER A 146 -6.27 -4.04 -21.15
N ASP A 147 -5.05 -3.79 -20.68
CA ASP A 147 -4.80 -3.51 -19.28
C ASP A 147 -5.67 -2.33 -18.82
N LEU A 148 -6.17 -2.43 -17.59
CA LEU A 148 -6.86 -1.34 -16.93
C LEU A 148 -5.80 -0.37 -16.42
N GLN A 149 -5.63 0.72 -17.17
CA GLN A 149 -4.60 1.73 -16.91
C GLN A 149 -5.21 3.03 -16.40
N SER A 150 -4.54 3.66 -15.44
CA SER A 150 -4.83 5.04 -15.05
C SER A 150 -4.08 6.06 -15.89
N ASN A 151 -4.33 7.34 -15.65
CA ASN A 151 -3.36 8.38 -15.96
C ASN A 151 -2.03 8.11 -15.23
N ASN A 152 -0.94 8.57 -15.83
CA ASN A 152 0.36 8.61 -15.19
C ASN A 152 0.50 9.91 -14.39
N ILE A 153 1.05 9.85 -13.19
CA ILE A 153 1.42 11.02 -12.40
C ILE A 153 2.93 11.05 -12.17
N GLU A 154 3.51 12.24 -12.06
CA GLU A 154 4.91 12.44 -11.73
C GLU A 154 5.05 13.13 -10.37
N LEU A 155 5.85 12.55 -9.49
CA LEU A 155 6.08 13.03 -8.13
C LEU A 155 7.57 13.19 -7.87
N THR A 156 7.98 14.29 -7.27
CA THR A 156 9.35 14.44 -6.74
C THR A 156 9.40 13.85 -5.35
N ILE A 157 10.21 12.81 -5.15
CA ILE A 157 10.26 12.08 -3.89
C ILE A 157 11.70 12.09 -3.37
N GLU A 158 11.88 12.56 -2.15
CA GLU A 158 13.13 12.37 -1.41
C GLU A 158 13.26 10.91 -0.95
N GLY A 159 14.44 10.34 -1.17
CA GLY A 159 14.78 8.97 -0.81
C GLY A 159 14.63 8.71 0.68
N ARG A 160 14.03 7.56 1.02
CA ARG A 160 13.71 7.15 2.39
C ARG A 160 14.16 5.71 2.67
N PRO A 161 14.59 5.37 3.89
CA PRO A 161 14.90 3.99 4.21
C PRO A 161 13.66 3.10 3.98
N ASN A 162 13.84 1.99 3.28
CA ASN A 162 12.79 1.00 3.07
C ASN A 162 13.13 -0.26 3.86
N ARG A 163 12.51 -0.40 5.03
CA ARG A 163 12.82 -1.50 5.93
C ARG A 163 12.37 -2.88 5.44
N GLN A 164 11.40 -2.99 4.52
CA GLN A 164 11.06 -4.30 3.93
C GLN A 164 12.19 -4.81 3.04
N ARG A 165 12.81 -3.90 2.28
CA ARG A 165 14.03 -4.19 1.53
C ARG A 165 15.21 -4.48 2.47
N GLU A 166 15.40 -3.66 3.51
CA GLU A 166 16.45 -3.94 4.50
C GLU A 166 16.21 -5.27 5.23
N GLN A 167 14.96 -5.67 5.49
CA GLN A 167 14.62 -6.95 6.12
C GLN A 167 14.83 -8.13 5.18
N SER A 168 14.48 -8.01 3.90
CA SER A 168 14.74 -9.07 2.92
C SER A 168 16.24 -9.27 2.67
N GLU A 169 17.02 -8.18 2.66
CA GLU A 169 18.49 -8.23 2.58
C GLU A 169 19.11 -8.78 3.89
N ASN A 170 18.54 -8.44 5.06
CA ASN A 170 19.02 -8.89 6.36
C ASN A 170 18.56 -10.29 6.79
N MET A 171 17.56 -10.90 6.14
CA MET A 171 17.15 -12.29 6.43
C MET A 171 18.28 -13.31 6.18
N ASN A 172 19.30 -12.94 5.40
CA ASN A 172 20.50 -13.76 5.23
C ASN A 172 21.56 -13.55 6.33
N VAL A 173 21.41 -12.56 7.21
CA VAL A 173 22.44 -12.18 8.20
C VAL A 173 21.95 -12.28 9.66
N VAL A 174 20.64 -12.27 9.92
CA VAL A 174 20.09 -12.19 11.28
C VAL A 174 19.75 -13.58 11.84
N ARG A 175 20.79 -14.32 12.20
CA ARG A 175 20.76 -15.23 13.36
C ARG A 175 21.70 -14.64 14.42
N ARG A 176 21.31 -13.58 15.16
CA ARG A 176 21.77 -13.30 16.56
C ARG A 176 21.43 -11.94 17.22
N ALA A 177 20.85 -10.94 16.56
CA ALA A 177 20.45 -9.69 17.25
C ALA A 177 18.93 -9.55 17.31
N ALA A 178 18.36 -9.31 18.50
CA ALA A 178 16.93 -9.03 18.68
C ALA A 178 16.59 -7.64 18.11
N THR A 179 16.37 -7.58 16.80
CA THR A 179 15.98 -6.35 16.09
C THR A 179 14.47 -6.16 16.13
N LEU A 180 14.01 -4.92 16.35
CA LEU A 180 12.60 -4.57 16.25
C LEU A 180 12.07 -4.81 14.83
N SER A 181 10.99 -5.58 14.72
CA SER A 181 10.18 -5.73 13.52
C SER A 181 8.83 -5.05 13.70
N TYR A 182 8.31 -4.47 12.62
CA TYR A 182 7.01 -3.80 12.61
C TYR A 182 6.09 -4.50 11.62
N VAL A 183 4.81 -4.64 11.97
CA VAL A 183 3.77 -5.11 11.07
C VAL A 183 2.77 -3.96 10.91
N SER A 184 2.56 -3.49 9.68
CA SER A 184 1.52 -2.50 9.36
C SER A 184 1.62 -1.12 10.06
N CYS A 185 2.78 -0.75 10.63
CA CYS A 185 2.97 0.58 11.21
C CYS A 185 3.31 1.63 10.13
N SER A 186 2.76 2.85 10.25
CA SER A 186 3.13 4.02 9.42
C SER A 186 4.53 4.56 9.75
N ILE A 187 5.08 5.44 8.90
CA ILE A 187 6.39 6.09 9.18
C ILE A 187 6.35 6.89 10.48
N ALA A 188 5.28 7.65 10.71
CA ALA A 188 5.11 8.43 11.94
C ALA A 188 5.03 7.53 13.18
N GLN A 189 4.27 6.44 13.13
CA GLN A 189 4.20 5.47 14.23
C GLN A 189 5.56 4.84 14.51
N LYS A 190 6.32 4.46 13.47
CA LYS A 190 7.67 3.90 13.63
C LYS A 190 8.64 4.92 14.23
N PHE A 191 8.58 6.17 13.80
CA PHE A 191 9.39 7.26 14.36
C PHE A 191 9.10 7.49 15.86
N GLN A 192 7.87 7.25 16.30
CA GLN A 192 7.50 7.29 17.72
C GLN A 192 7.94 6.04 18.50
N ILE A 193 7.90 4.85 17.90
CA ILE A 193 8.23 3.59 18.59
C ILE A 193 9.73 3.49 18.93
N MET A 194 10.63 3.94 18.05
CA MET A 194 12.07 3.87 18.31
C MET A 194 12.51 4.57 19.62
N PRO A 195 12.18 5.84 19.87
CA PRO A 195 12.51 6.48 21.14
C PRO A 195 11.74 5.86 22.31
N ALA A 196 10.50 5.40 22.11
CA ALA A 196 9.72 4.74 23.17
C ALA A 196 10.39 3.45 23.67
N VAL A 197 10.92 2.62 22.78
CA VAL A 197 11.66 1.40 23.16
C VAL A 197 12.95 1.74 23.91
N SER A 198 13.65 2.80 23.52
CA SER A 198 14.84 3.27 24.25
C SER A 198 14.49 3.69 25.69
N TRP A 199 13.39 4.40 25.90
CA TRP A 199 12.90 4.74 27.25
C TRP A 199 12.45 3.51 28.04
N ALA A 200 11.75 2.57 27.39
CA ALA A 200 11.34 1.32 28.03
C ALA A 200 12.54 0.52 28.54
N LEU A 201 13.63 0.42 27.75
CA LEU A 201 14.88 -0.22 28.18
C LEU A 201 15.49 0.47 29.40
N LYS A 202 15.53 1.81 29.42
CA LYS A 202 16.01 2.56 30.60
C LYS A 202 15.17 2.29 31.84
N TYR A 203 13.84 2.20 31.71
CA TYR A 203 12.97 1.86 32.84
C TYR A 203 13.15 0.40 33.30
N ALA A 204 13.34 -0.53 32.36
CA ALA A 204 13.63 -1.92 32.67
C ALA A 204 14.97 -2.06 33.41
N ASP A 205 16.03 -1.41 32.92
CA ASP A 205 17.35 -1.39 33.57
C ASP A 205 17.29 -0.73 34.95
N ASN A 206 16.55 0.38 35.10
CA ASN A 206 16.36 1.01 36.40
C ASN A 206 15.64 0.07 37.38
N SER A 207 14.62 -0.65 36.91
CA SER A 207 13.85 -1.59 37.73
C SER A 207 14.70 -2.81 38.12
N PHE A 208 15.46 -3.36 37.18
CA PHE A 208 16.41 -4.45 37.43
C PHE A 208 17.49 -4.05 38.45
N ASN A 209 18.12 -2.89 38.24
CA ASN A 209 19.13 -2.37 39.17
C ASN A 209 18.52 -2.11 40.56
N TYR A 210 17.31 -1.56 40.63
CA TYR A 210 16.62 -1.33 41.89
C TYR A 210 16.36 -2.65 42.64
N LEU A 211 15.88 -3.70 41.98
CA LEU A 211 15.65 -5.00 42.60
C LEU A 211 16.94 -5.69 43.07
N ASN A 212 18.03 -5.57 42.31
CA ASN A 212 19.28 -6.27 42.59
C ASN A 212 20.23 -5.52 43.53
N LYS A 213 20.20 -4.18 43.54
CA LYS A 213 21.17 -3.35 44.27
C LYS A 213 20.60 -2.71 45.53
N THR A 214 19.30 -2.89 45.81
CA THR A 214 18.66 -2.39 47.03
C THR A 214 17.99 -3.53 47.79
N LYS A 215 17.62 -3.32 49.06
CA LYS A 215 16.71 -4.22 49.80
C LYS A 215 15.26 -3.77 49.55
N PRO A 216 14.56 -4.29 48.54
CA PRO A 216 13.42 -3.61 47.93
C PRO A 216 12.17 -3.65 48.84
N SER A 217 12.01 -4.73 49.60
CA SER A 217 10.85 -5.02 50.46
C SER A 217 10.52 -3.95 51.50
N GLY A 218 11.51 -3.14 51.91
CA GLY A 218 11.32 -2.04 52.85
C GLY A 218 10.84 -0.73 52.21
N THR A 219 10.85 -0.63 50.88
CA THR A 219 10.65 0.65 50.18
C THR A 219 9.24 0.79 49.61
N ASN A 220 8.76 2.03 49.48
CA ASN A 220 7.40 2.31 49.02
C ASN A 220 7.18 1.84 47.56
N ARG A 221 8.20 1.96 46.70
CA ARG A 221 8.13 1.56 45.29
C ARG A 221 7.84 0.07 45.13
N TYR A 222 8.43 -0.80 45.95
CA TYR A 222 8.17 -2.25 45.88
C TYR A 222 6.75 -2.55 46.38
N LYS A 223 6.42 -2.07 47.58
CA LYS A 223 5.11 -2.31 48.24
C LYS A 223 3.90 -1.78 47.46
N THR A 224 4.10 -0.81 46.58
CA THR A 224 3.02 -0.23 45.76
C THR A 224 2.59 -1.18 44.65
N TRP A 225 3.52 -1.98 44.10
CA TRP A 225 3.28 -2.80 42.90
C TRP A 225 3.39 -4.31 43.15
N PHE A 226 3.93 -4.72 44.31
CA PHE A 226 4.11 -6.11 44.75
C PHE A 226 3.85 -6.22 46.26
#